data_AF-A0A4Y2W9L7-F1
#
_entry.id   AF-A0A4Y2W9L7-F1
#
_cell.length_a   1.000
_cell.length_b   1.000
_cell.length_c   1.000
_cell.angle_alpha   90.00
_cell.angle_beta   90.00
_cell.angle_gamma   90.00
#
_symmetry.space_group_name_H-M   'P 1'
#
loop_
_entity.id
_entity.type
_entity.pdbx_description
1 polymer ?
#
loop_
_entity_poly.entity_id
_entity_poly.type
_entity_poly.pdbx_seq_one_letter_code
_entity_poly.pdbx_strand_id
1 'polypeptide(L)'
;MILSMLTDERCHIRTLTVRRIIKARVIGPDGNCVRRFVIPAVNFRATDYVDLIDWQACNVTPPTVLRHISYHEILKMIQDDVP
;
A
#
# COMPACT_ATOMS: atom_id res chain seq x y z
N MET A 1 1.84 -4.08 -6.93
CA MET A 1 1.01 -4.59 -5.82
C MET A 1 0.32 -3.47 -5.04
N ILE A 2 1.00 -2.51 -4.40
CA ILE A 2 0.28 -1.48 -3.60
C ILE A 2 -0.65 -0.61 -4.45
N LEU A 3 -0.18 -0.10 -5.59
CA LEU A 3 -1.04 0.72 -6.47
C LEU A 3 -2.19 -0.10 -7.07
N SER A 4 -1.95 -1.36 -7.42
CA SER A 4 -3.00 -2.24 -7.95
C SER A 4 -4.01 -2.65 -6.87
N MET A 5 -3.60 -2.79 -5.61
CA MET A 5 -4.50 -3.04 -4.49
C MET A 5 -5.34 -1.81 -4.11
N LEU A 6 -4.86 -0.61 -4.45
CA LEU A 6 -5.56 0.64 -4.21
C LEU A 6 -6.74 0.81 -5.18
N THR A 7 -6.64 0.20 -6.36
CA THR A 7 -7.67 0.15 -7.41
C THR A 7 -8.34 -1.23 -7.49
N ASP A 8 -8.25 -2.05 -6.44
CA ASP A 8 -8.91 -3.36 -6.43
C ASP A 8 -10.40 -3.17 -6.12
N GLU A 9 -11.27 -3.89 -6.83
CA GLU A 9 -12.73 -3.86 -6.65
C GLU A 9 -13.19 -4.18 -5.22
N ARG A 10 -12.39 -4.95 -4.47
CA ARG A 10 -12.74 -5.38 -3.12
C ARG A 10 -12.36 -4.29 -2.12
N CYS A 11 -13.39 -3.63 -1.57
CA CYS A 11 -13.24 -2.56 -0.57
C CYS A 11 -12.32 -2.92 0.62
N HIS A 12 -12.34 -4.17 1.09
CA HIS A 12 -11.47 -4.60 2.19
C HIS A 12 -9.97 -4.60 1.82
N ILE A 13 -9.63 -4.84 0.55
CA ILE A 13 -8.25 -4.77 0.03
C ILE A 13 -7.81 -3.32 -0.12
N ARG A 14 -8.67 -2.45 -0.66
CA ARG A 14 -8.37 -1.01 -0.74
C ARG A 14 -8.14 -0.43 0.65
N THR A 15 -9.01 -0.77 1.60
CA THR A 15 -8.88 -0.37 3.01
C THR A 15 -7.54 -0.81 3.61
N LEU A 16 -7.17 -2.08 3.41
CA LEU A 16 -5.89 -2.62 3.88
C LEU A 16 -4.69 -1.86 3.28
N THR A 17 -4.78 -1.51 2.00
CA THR A 17 -3.75 -0.79 1.24
C THR A 17 -3.59 0.65 1.71
N VAL A 18 -4.69 1.36 1.91
CA VAL A 18 -4.68 2.73 2.43
C VAL A 18 -4.06 2.77 3.83
N ARG A 19 -4.43 1.83 4.72
CA ARG A 19 -3.80 1.71 6.04
C ARG A 19 -2.28 1.54 5.94
N ARG A 20 -1.80 0.72 4.99
CA ARG A 20 -0.36 0.52 4.75
C ARG A 20 0.32 1.78 4.22
N ILE A 21 -0.30 2.49 3.28
CA ILE A 21 0.25 3.74 2.74
C ILE A 21 0.37 4.80 3.84
N ILE A 22 -0.66 4.94 4.69
CA ILE A 22 -0.65 5.88 5.82
C ILE A 22 0.48 5.52 6.79
N LYS A 23 0.55 4.26 7.23
CA LYS A 23 1.61 3.78 8.13
C LYS A 23 3.00 4.02 7.53
N ALA A 24 3.16 3.75 6.24
CA ALA A 24 4.42 3.93 5.52
C ALA A 24 4.85 5.41 5.43
N ARG A 25 3.92 6.35 5.33
CA ARG A 25 4.21 7.80 5.36
C ARG A 25 4.59 8.30 6.74
N VAL A 26 3.97 7.76 7.79
CA VAL A 26 4.30 8.11 9.18
C VAL A 26 5.69 7.61 9.57
N ILE A 27 6.09 6.44 9.08
CA ILE A 27 7.40 5.82 9.40
C ILE A 27 8.52 6.35 8.48
N GLY A 28 8.20 6.79 7.26
CA GLY A 28 9.18 7.25 6.29
C GLY A 28 9.88 8.55 6.74
N PRO A 29 11.22 8.65 6.69
CA PRO A 29 11.93 9.86 7.05
C PRO A 29 11.73 10.96 6.00
N ASP A 30 12.00 12.20 6.39
CA ASP A 30 11.93 13.40 5.56
C ASP A 30 12.67 13.24 4.24
N GLY A 31 11.89 13.05 3.16
CA GLY A 31 12.09 13.52 1.78
C GLY A 31 13.35 13.20 0.97
N ASN A 32 14.49 12.95 1.61
CA ASN A 32 15.84 12.94 1.05
C ASN A 32 16.58 11.60 1.23
N CYS A 33 16.00 10.64 1.96
CA CYS A 33 16.59 9.30 2.09
C CYS A 33 16.28 8.43 0.86
N VAL A 34 17.31 7.77 0.33
CA VAL A 34 17.14 6.76 -0.74
C VAL A 34 16.22 5.65 -0.24
N ARG A 35 15.20 5.32 -1.03
CA ARG A 35 14.28 4.22 -0.74
C ARG A 35 15.06 2.91 -0.70
N ARG A 36 15.19 2.30 0.48
CA ARG A 36 15.74 0.96 0.63
C ARG A 36 14.69 -0.07 0.22
N PHE A 37 14.97 -0.80 -0.86
CA PHE A 37 14.15 -1.94 -1.25
C PHE A 37 14.49 -3.13 -0.36
N VAL A 38 13.51 -3.59 0.41
CA VAL A 38 13.61 -4.83 1.20
C VAL A 38 12.83 -5.89 0.44
N ILE A 39 13.47 -7.04 0.18
CA ILE A 39 12.82 -8.17 -0.48
C ILE A 39 11.84 -8.80 0.51
N PRO A 40 10.53 -8.80 0.24
CA PRO A 40 9.56 -9.45 1.11
C PRO A 40 9.68 -10.97 1.02
N ALA A 41 9.29 -11.66 2.09
CA ALA A 41 9.02 -13.09 2.01
C ALA A 41 7.82 -13.32 1.08
N VAL A 42 8.00 -14.17 0.07
CA VAL A 42 6.97 -14.49 -0.92
C VAL A 42 6.34 -15.84 -0.59
N ASN A 43 5.01 -15.88 -0.47
CA ASN A 43 4.24 -17.09 -0.27
C ASN A 43 3.85 -17.72 -1.61
N PHE A 44 4.62 -18.69 -2.09
CA PHE A 44 4.33 -19.39 -3.34
C PHE A 44 3.08 -20.29 -3.29
N ARG A 45 2.53 -20.54 -2.10
CA ARG A 45 1.28 -21.29 -1.92
C ARG A 45 0.04 -20.39 -1.92
N ALA A 46 0.23 -19.08 -2.06
CA ALA A 46 -0.87 -18.13 -2.06
C ALA A 46 -1.79 -18.37 -3.27
N THR A 47 -3.09 -18.41 -3.00
CA THR A 47 -4.14 -18.48 -4.03
C THR A 47 -4.66 -17.10 -4.43
N ASP A 48 -4.45 -16.11 -3.56
CA ASP A 48 -4.74 -14.71 -3.81
C ASP A 48 -3.43 -13.90 -3.72
N TYR A 49 -3.29 -12.91 -4.59
CA TYR A 49 -2.14 -12.03 -4.60
C TYR A 49 -2.02 -11.22 -3.29
N VAL A 50 -3.10 -11.01 -2.53
CA VAL A 50 -3.07 -10.34 -1.22
C VAL A 50 -2.15 -11.07 -0.24
N ASP A 51 -2.16 -12.40 -0.29
CA ASP A 51 -1.42 -13.29 0.60
C ASP A 51 -0.02 -13.63 0.08
N LEU A 52 0.33 -13.14 -1.11
CA LEU A 52 1.62 -13.38 -1.76
C LEU A 52 2.79 -12.80 -0.97
N ILE A 53 2.56 -11.70 -0.23
CA ILE A 53 3.56 -11.01 0.57
C ILE A 53 3.12 -11.03 2.03
N ASP A 54 4.02 -11.41 2.94
CA ASP A 54 3.80 -11.15 4.36
C ASP A 54 3.96 -9.65 4.64
N TRP A 55 2.83 -8.97 4.66
CA TRP A 55 2.75 -7.54 4.87
C TRP A 55 2.92 -7.10 6.33
N GLN A 56 2.87 -8.03 7.30
CA GLN A 56 3.22 -7.70 8.68
C GLN A 56 4.74 -7.65 8.86
N ALA A 57 5.45 -8.58 8.22
CA ALA A 57 6.91 -8.62 8.23
C ALA A 57 7.57 -7.63 7.25
N CYS A 58 6.84 -7.12 6.25
CA CYS A 58 7.37 -6.22 5.24
C CYS A 58 7.15 -4.74 5.56
N ASN A 59 8.24 -3.98 5.73
CA ASN A 59 8.17 -2.52 5.75
C ASN A 59 7.85 -1.98 4.35
N VAL A 60 6.69 -1.35 4.23
CA VAL A 60 6.23 -0.70 3.01
C VAL A 60 6.80 0.71 2.94
N THR A 61 7.37 1.08 1.79
CA THR A 61 7.64 2.49 1.47
C THR A 61 6.46 3.05 0.68
N PRO A 62 5.96 4.26 0.98
CA PRO A 62 4.85 4.81 0.22
C PRO A 62 5.25 5.00 -1.26
N PRO A 63 4.36 4.70 -2.22
CA PRO A 63 4.63 4.95 -3.64
C PRO A 63 4.89 6.45 -3.89
N THR A 64 5.92 6.77 -4.67
CA THR A 64 6.30 8.16 -4.98
C THR A 64 5.17 8.94 -5.63
N VAL A 65 4.36 8.28 -6.48
CA VAL A 65 3.18 8.88 -7.12
C VAL A 65 2.17 9.41 -6.11
N LEU A 66 2.10 8.82 -4.92
CA LEU A 66 1.17 9.27 -3.89
C LEU A 66 1.78 10.39 -3.02
N ARG A 67 3.09 10.68 -3.10
CA ARG A 67 3.81 11.59 -2.17
C ARG A 67 3.12 12.95 -1.97
N HIS A 68 2.55 13.51 -3.03
CA HIS A 68 1.91 14.83 -3.02
C HIS A 68 0.38 14.78 -2.86
N ILE A 69 -0.18 13.58 -2.79
CA ILE A 69 -1.63 13.36 -2.58
C ILE A 69 -1.92 13.44 -1.08
N SER A 70 -2.97 14.18 -0.71
CA SER A 70 -3.37 14.36 0.68
C SER A 70 -3.95 13.08 1.31
N TYR A 71 -3.95 13.00 2.64
CA TYR A 71 -4.57 11.87 3.34
C TYR A 71 -6.07 11.74 3.02
N HIS A 72 -6.77 12.87 2.88
CA HIS A 72 -8.19 12.88 2.52
C HIS A 72 -8.44 12.29 1.13
N GLU A 73 -7.61 12.62 0.14
CA GLU A 73 -7.70 12.04 -1.21
C GLU A 73 -7.41 10.54 -1.21
N ILE A 74 -6.42 10.08 -0.43
CA ILE A 74 -6.13 8.64 -0.30
C ILE A 74 -7.28 7.89 0.36
N LEU A 75 -7.95 8.50 1.34
CA LEU A 75 -9.11 7.90 2.00
C LEU A 75 -10.32 7.78 1.06
N LYS A 76 -10.50 8.74 0.15
CA LYS A 76 -11.57 8.68 -0.87
C LYS A 76 -11.41 7.48 -1.80
N MET A 77 -10.16 7.08 -2.10
CA MET A 77 -9.88 5.88 -2.91
C MET A 77 -10.40 4.57 -2.29
N ILE A 78 -10.81 4.55 -1.02
CA ILE A 78 -11.52 3.39 -0.45
C ILE A 78 -12.96 3.31 -1.00
N GLN A 79 -13.59 4.45 -1.21
CA GLN A 79 -15.01 4.61 -1.54
C GLN A 79 -15.26 4.78 -3.05
N ASP A 80 -14.26 5.15 -3.84
CA ASP A 80 -14.41 5.54 -5.26
C ASP A 80 -14.75 4.39 -6.25
N ASP A 81 -15.24 3.23 -5.80
CA ASP A 81 -15.93 2.28 -6.68
C ASP A 81 -17.44 2.35 -6.46
N VAL A 82 -18.09 3.20 -7.25
CA VAL A 82 -19.48 3.01 -7.69
C VAL A 82 -19.63 3.65 -9.08
N PRO A 83 -19.80 2.86 -10.15
CA PRO A 83 -20.89 3.08 -11.10
C PRO A 83 -22.24 2.64 -10.49
#